data_AF-A0A9C8ADM4-F1
#
_entry.id   AF-A0A9C8ADM4-F1
#
_cell.length_a   1.000
_cell.length_b   1.000
_cell.length_c   1.000
_cell.angle_alpha   90.00
_cell.angle_beta   90.00
_cell.angle_gamma   90.00
#
_symmetry.space_group_name_H-M   'P 1'
#
loop_
_entity.id
_entity.type
_entity.pdbx_description
1 polymer ?
#
loop_
_entity_poly.entity_id
_entity_poly.type
_entity_poly.pdbx_seq_one_letter_code
_entity_poly.pdbx_strand_id
1 'polypeptide(L)'
;MEIGSIYQRNGKCEFIVWAPLLDDVVLLLISPTARKVPMVKDDSGYWRVTLDQFEVGSQYFYILNNNKQRPDPASRFQPNGVHQASVVVDYRSYQSDKLKTWQGIPLEDYIIYEIHVGTFTEKGDFESVIDKLPYLKA
;
A
#
# COMPACT_ATOMS: atom_id res chain seq x y z
N MET A 1 -5.90 -13.78 4.58
CA MET A 1 -5.42 -13.68 3.18
C MET A 1 -4.99 -12.24 2.94
N GLU A 2 -3.78 -12.00 2.46
CA GLU A 2 -3.35 -10.65 2.08
C GLU A 2 -3.94 -10.30 0.70
N ILE A 3 -4.23 -9.01 0.46
CA ILE A 3 -4.73 -8.47 -0.82
C ILE A 3 -3.93 -7.23 -1.21
N GLY A 4 -4.08 -6.82 -2.47
CA GLY A 4 -3.35 -5.72 -3.10
C GLY A 4 -2.03 -6.19 -3.71
N SER A 5 -1.06 -5.27 -3.84
CA SER A 5 0.31 -5.61 -4.25
C SER A 5 1.15 -6.07 -3.06
N ILE A 6 1.68 -7.29 -3.14
CA ILE A 6 2.50 -7.93 -2.11
C ILE A 6 3.91 -8.13 -2.67
N TYR A 7 4.84 -7.25 -2.30
CA TYR A 7 6.24 -7.40 -2.69
C TYR A 7 6.94 -8.47 -1.85
N GLN A 8 7.54 -9.43 -2.53
CA GLN A 8 8.36 -10.47 -1.95
C GLN A 8 9.83 -10.11 -2.20
N ARG A 9 10.65 -10.13 -1.15
CA ARG A 9 12.08 -9.73 -1.18
C ARG A 9 13.00 -10.63 -2.02
N ASN A 10 12.45 -11.64 -2.68
CA ASN A 10 13.10 -12.42 -3.72
C ASN A 10 12.90 -11.79 -5.13
N GLY A 11 12.40 -10.55 -5.19
CA GLY A 11 12.13 -9.85 -6.44
C GLY A 11 10.82 -10.26 -7.10
N LYS A 12 9.88 -10.90 -6.38
CA LYS A 12 8.55 -11.21 -6.91
C LYS A 12 7.52 -10.23 -6.36
N CYS A 13 6.47 -9.98 -7.12
CA CYS A 13 5.30 -9.27 -6.60
C CYS A 13 4.03 -10.02 -7.01
N GLU A 14 3.19 -10.30 -6.01
CA GLU A 14 1.87 -10.87 -6.22
C GLU A 14 0.83 -9.75 -6.17
N PHE A 15 -0.10 -9.76 -7.11
CA PHE A 15 -1.21 -8.83 -7.18
C PHE A 15 -2.50 -9.59 -6.97
N ILE A 16 -3.29 -9.19 -5.98
CA ILE A 16 -4.53 -9.86 -5.60
C ILE A 16 -5.64 -8.84 -5.44
N VAL A 17 -6.74 -9.01 -6.18
CA VAL A 17 -7.94 -8.17 -6.04
C VAL A 17 -9.20 -9.02 -6.05
N TRP A 18 -10.13 -8.73 -5.14
CA TRP A 18 -11.42 -9.40 -5.10
C TRP A 18 -12.40 -8.71 -6.05
N ALA A 19 -12.89 -9.45 -7.04
CA ALA A 19 -13.87 -8.95 -7.99
C ALA A 19 -14.70 -10.12 -8.58
N PRO A 20 -15.58 -10.74 -7.77
CA PRO A 20 -16.25 -11.99 -8.12
C PRO A 20 -17.26 -11.85 -9.26
N LEU A 21 -17.77 -10.64 -9.51
CA LEU A 21 -18.76 -10.36 -10.55
C LEU A 21 -18.14 -9.94 -11.89
N LEU A 22 -16.81 -9.85 -11.96
CA LEU A 22 -16.11 -9.56 -13.21
C LEU A 22 -15.83 -10.85 -13.97
N ASP A 23 -15.76 -10.70 -15.28
CA ASP A 23 -15.42 -11.77 -16.22
C ASP A 23 -13.96 -11.66 -16.69
N ASP A 24 -13.35 -10.48 -16.54
CA ASP A 24 -11.97 -10.21 -16.90
C ASP A 24 -11.35 -9.13 -16.01
N VAL A 25 -10.13 -9.41 -15.52
CA VAL A 25 -9.28 -8.43 -14.85
C VAL A 25 -7.87 -8.54 -15.40
N VAL A 26 -7.33 -7.39 -15.80
CA VAL A 26 -5.96 -7.27 -16.31
C VAL A 26 -5.18 -6.33 -15.41
N LEU A 27 -4.00 -6.75 -14.96
CA LEU A 27 -3.04 -5.87 -14.34
C LEU A 27 -2.38 -5.01 -15.42
N LEU A 28 -2.51 -3.69 -15.30
CA LEU A 28 -1.83 -2.73 -16.14
C LEU A 28 -0.65 -2.13 -15.36
N LEU A 29 0.56 -2.55 -15.70
CA LEU A 29 1.77 -1.86 -15.26
C LEU A 29 1.98 -0.61 -16.11
N ILE A 30 2.32 0.50 -15.47
CA ILE A 30 2.59 1.81 -16.08
C ILE A 30 4.09 2.10 -16.10
N SER A 31 4.79 1.73 -15.02
CA SER A 31 6.21 1.96 -14.79
C SER A 31 6.81 0.75 -14.07
N PRO A 32 8.07 0.34 -14.35
CA PRO A 32 9.04 0.99 -15.24
C PRO A 32 8.81 0.71 -16.74
N THR A 33 8.09 -0.36 -17.08
CA THR A 33 7.71 -0.69 -18.46
C THR A 33 6.23 -0.97 -18.53
N ALA A 34 5.55 -0.27 -19.43
CA ALA A 34 4.11 -0.44 -19.60
C ALA A 34 3.79 -1.81 -20.20
N ARG A 35 2.97 -2.60 -19.50
CA ARG A 35 2.46 -3.88 -20.02
C ARG A 35 1.15 -4.27 -19.36
N LYS A 36 0.35 -5.03 -20.11
CA LYS A 36 -0.89 -5.65 -19.64
C LYS A 36 -0.64 -7.11 -19.33
N VAL A 37 -1.08 -7.55 -18.16
CA VAL A 37 -0.95 -8.94 -17.73
C VAL A 37 -2.33 -9.46 -17.32
N PRO A 38 -2.90 -10.42 -18.04
CA PRO A 38 -4.15 -11.07 -17.63
C PRO A 38 -4.00 -11.71 -16.25
N MET A 39 -5.02 -11.55 -15.42
CA MET A 39 -5.07 -12.17 -14.09
C MET A 39 -5.96 -13.42 -14.14
N VAL A 40 -5.72 -14.35 -13.23
CA VAL A 40 -6.50 -15.59 -13.12
C VAL A 40 -7.46 -15.46 -11.95
N LYS A 41 -8.76 -15.68 -12.21
CA LYS A 41 -9.80 -15.75 -11.19
C LYS A 41 -9.81 -17.11 -10.52
N ASP A 42 -9.87 -17.15 -9.20
CA ASP A 42 -10.10 -18.37 -8.43
C ASP A 42 -11.59 -18.60 -8.12
N ASP A 43 -11.91 -19.76 -7.55
CA ASP A 43 -13.28 -20.14 -7.18
C ASP A 43 -13.91 -19.24 -6.10
N SER A 44 -13.09 -18.48 -5.37
CA SER A 44 -13.54 -17.51 -4.35
C SER A 44 -13.72 -16.10 -4.91
N GLY A 45 -13.50 -15.89 -6.21
CA GLY A 45 -13.67 -14.62 -6.91
C GLY A 45 -12.50 -13.65 -6.78
N TYR A 46 -11.34 -14.12 -6.32
CA TYR A 46 -10.09 -13.37 -6.32
C TYR A 46 -9.36 -13.52 -7.64
N TRP A 47 -8.91 -12.40 -8.18
CA TRP A 47 -8.03 -12.34 -9.34
C TRP A 47 -6.59 -12.25 -8.86
N ARG A 48 -5.71 -13.09 -9.41
CA ARG A 48 -4.30 -13.13 -9.03
C ARG A 48 -3.35 -13.16 -10.22
N VAL A 49 -2.19 -12.56 -10.03
CA VAL A 49 -1.02 -12.77 -10.87
C VAL A 49 0.26 -12.54 -10.05
N THR A 50 1.26 -13.39 -10.29
CA THR A 50 2.60 -13.23 -9.70
C THR A 50 3.58 -12.90 -10.81
N LEU A 51 4.34 -11.83 -10.60
CA LEU A 51 5.38 -11.38 -11.52
C LEU A 51 6.75 -11.52 -10.85
N ASP A 52 7.71 -12.05 -11.59
CA ASP A 52 9.11 -12.07 -11.19
C ASP A 52 9.84 -10.78 -11.61
N GLN A 53 11.03 -10.57 -11.03
CA GLN A 53 11.92 -9.43 -11.31
C GLN A 53 11.20 -8.08 -11.19
N PHE A 54 10.47 -7.91 -10.10
CA PHE A 54 9.64 -6.75 -9.86
C PHE A 54 10.40 -5.68 -9.07
N GLU A 55 10.21 -4.41 -9.45
CA GLU A 55 10.84 -3.26 -8.80
C GLU A 55 9.86 -2.57 -7.84
N VAL A 56 10.33 -2.28 -6.63
CA VAL A 56 9.59 -1.42 -5.68
C VAL A 56 9.46 -0.02 -6.30
N GLY A 57 8.30 0.61 -6.15
CA GLY A 57 8.00 1.89 -6.79
C GLY A 57 7.30 1.75 -8.15
N SER A 58 7.21 0.54 -8.71
CA SER A 58 6.43 0.28 -9.93
C SER A 58 4.97 0.72 -9.75
N GLN A 59 4.43 1.33 -10.80
CA GLN A 59 3.09 1.91 -10.79
C GLN A 59 2.12 1.04 -11.59
N TYR A 60 0.90 0.88 -11.10
CA TYR A 60 -0.09 0.02 -11.74
C TYR A 60 -1.54 0.45 -11.54
N PHE A 61 -2.40 -0.09 -12.40
CA PHE A 61 -3.86 -0.09 -12.29
C PHE A 61 -4.40 -1.51 -12.52
N TYR A 62 -5.66 -1.74 -12.18
CA TYR A 62 -6.46 -2.84 -12.72
C TYR A 62 -7.33 -2.32 -13.87
N ILE A 63 -7.36 -3.03 -14.99
CA ILE A 63 -8.36 -2.88 -16.04
C ILE A 63 -9.45 -3.91 -15.77
N LEU A 64 -10.69 -3.45 -15.62
CA LEU A 64 -11.86 -4.27 -15.31
C LEU A 64 -12.70 -4.45 -16.58
N ASN A 65 -13.09 -5.68 -16.92
CA ASN A 65 -13.89 -6.04 -18.10
C ASN A 65 -13.46 -5.28 -19.37
N ASN A 66 -12.15 -5.16 -19.60
CA ASN A 66 -11.52 -4.47 -20.73
C ASN A 66 -11.89 -2.98 -20.94
N ASN A 67 -12.56 -2.30 -20.00
CA ASN A 67 -13.08 -0.95 -20.26
C ASN A 67 -12.71 0.11 -19.21
N LYS A 68 -12.35 -0.29 -17.98
CA LYS A 68 -12.21 0.68 -16.87
C LYS A 68 -10.91 0.47 -16.11
N GLN A 69 -10.06 1.49 -16.11
CA GLN A 69 -8.89 1.55 -15.24
C GLN A 69 -9.31 2.00 -13.84
N ARG A 70 -8.89 1.26 -12.83
CA ARG A 70 -9.09 1.57 -11.41
C ARG A 70 -7.79 1.38 -10.64
N PRO A 71 -7.50 2.26 -9.66
CA PRO A 71 -6.42 2.00 -8.71
C PRO A 71 -6.74 0.76 -7.88
N ASP A 72 -5.73 0.24 -7.21
CA ASP A 72 -5.94 -0.86 -6.27
C ASP A 72 -6.78 -0.37 -5.08
N PRO A 73 -7.97 -0.98 -4.82
CA PRO A 73 -8.73 -0.67 -3.61
C PRO A 73 -7.96 -0.99 -2.31
N ALA A 74 -6.96 -1.87 -2.38
CA ALA A 74 -6.05 -2.21 -1.30
C ALA A 74 -4.66 -1.56 -1.44
N SER A 75 -4.55 -0.45 -2.19
CA SER A 75 -3.29 0.26 -2.43
C SER A 75 -2.58 0.62 -1.12
N ARG A 76 -1.27 0.42 -1.10
CA ARG A 76 -0.41 0.82 0.03
C ARG A 76 0.11 2.24 -0.09
N PHE A 77 0.07 2.83 -1.29
CA PHE A 77 0.53 4.20 -1.52
C PHE A 77 -0.04 4.79 -2.81
N GLN A 78 -0.59 6.01 -2.71
CA GLN A 78 -1.20 6.78 -3.80
C GLN A 78 -0.51 8.15 -3.93
N PRO A 79 0.71 8.24 -4.50
CA PRO A 79 1.49 9.49 -4.51
C PRO A 79 0.83 10.62 -5.30
N ASN A 80 0.07 10.27 -6.34
CA ASN A 80 -0.52 11.23 -7.28
C ASN A 80 -2.02 11.43 -7.05
N GLY A 81 -2.56 10.92 -5.94
CA GLY A 81 -3.98 11.05 -5.58
C GLY A 81 -4.80 9.77 -5.76
N VAL A 82 -6.00 9.76 -5.19
CA VAL A 82 -6.83 8.55 -5.00
C VAL A 82 -7.33 7.90 -6.28
N HIS A 83 -7.32 8.60 -7.42
CA HIS A 83 -7.73 8.06 -8.72
C HIS A 83 -6.55 7.67 -9.62
N GLN A 84 -5.32 7.93 -9.18
CA GLN A 84 -4.11 7.69 -9.94
C GLN A 84 -3.50 6.33 -9.62
N ALA A 85 -2.47 5.96 -10.37
CA ALA A 85 -1.83 4.65 -10.29
C ALA A 85 -1.37 4.33 -8.88
N SER A 86 -1.60 3.09 -8.48
CA SER A 86 -1.10 2.54 -7.23
C SER A 86 0.35 2.17 -7.35
N VAL A 87 1.08 2.28 -6.23
CA VAL A 87 2.52 2.04 -6.18
C VAL A 87 2.81 0.82 -5.34
N VAL A 88 3.66 -0.07 -5.87
CA VAL A 88 4.17 -1.21 -5.10
C VAL A 88 5.16 -0.72 -4.05
N VAL A 89 4.91 -1.08 -2.79
CA VAL A 89 5.73 -0.69 -1.63
C VAL A 89 6.28 -1.94 -0.94
N ASP A 90 7.57 -1.97 -0.62
CA ASP A 90 8.09 -2.89 0.40
C ASP A 90 7.81 -2.30 1.79
N TYR A 91 6.64 -2.60 2.33
CA TYR A 91 6.23 -2.12 3.66
C TYR A 91 7.06 -2.73 4.80
N ARG A 92 7.84 -3.78 4.53
CA ARG A 92 8.72 -4.41 5.54
C ARG A 92 10.11 -3.77 5.53
N SER A 93 10.43 -2.94 4.53
CA SER A 93 11.78 -2.37 4.32
C SER A 93 12.24 -1.51 5.50
N TYR A 94 11.32 -0.80 6.15
CA TYR A 94 11.64 -0.02 7.35
C TYR A 94 11.89 -0.95 8.53
N GLN A 95 13.14 -1.00 8.99
CA GLN A 95 13.52 -1.65 10.24
C GLN A 95 14.32 -0.68 11.11
N SER A 96 13.89 -0.52 12.36
CA SER A 96 14.65 0.21 13.37
C SER A 96 14.81 -0.64 14.62
N ASP A 97 15.95 -0.53 15.30
CA ASP A 97 16.17 -1.30 16.53
C ASP A 97 15.22 -0.87 17.65
N LYS A 98 14.76 0.39 17.63
CA LYS A 98 13.71 0.89 18.53
C LYS A 98 12.39 0.13 18.36
N LEU A 99 12.00 -0.21 17.14
CA LEU A 99 10.80 -1.03 16.90
C LEU A 99 10.94 -2.45 17.45
N LYS A 100 12.15 -3.01 17.48
CA LYS A 100 12.39 -4.37 17.99
C LYS A 100 12.28 -4.45 19.53
N THR A 101 12.53 -3.35 20.23
CA THR A 101 12.59 -3.31 21.70
C THR A 101 11.35 -2.69 22.35
N TRP A 102 10.53 -1.96 21.59
CA TRP A 102 9.29 -1.37 22.09
C TRP A 102 8.23 -2.44 22.42
N GLN A 103 7.67 -2.39 23.63
CA GLN A 103 6.70 -3.37 24.14
C GLN A 103 5.26 -2.83 24.23
N GLY A 104 5.03 -1.58 23.79
CA GLY A 104 3.76 -0.89 24.01
C GLY A 104 3.66 -0.28 25.41
N ILE A 105 2.48 0.27 25.70
CA ILE A 105 2.09 0.81 27.01
C ILE A 105 0.87 -0.01 27.48
N PRO A 106 0.73 -0.35 28.77
CA PRO A 106 -0.49 -0.95 29.33
C PRO A 106 -1.70 -0.03 29.15
N LEU A 107 -2.89 -0.59 28.95
CA LEU A 107 -4.09 0.20 28.67
C LEU A 107 -4.45 1.13 29.83
N GLU A 108 -4.26 0.68 31.07
CA GLU A 108 -4.48 1.45 32.28
C GLU A 108 -3.59 2.70 32.40
N ASP A 109 -2.47 2.74 31.67
CA ASP A 109 -1.52 3.86 31.66
C ASP A 109 -1.79 4.84 30.49
N TYR A 110 -2.84 4.64 29.69
CA TYR A 110 -3.11 5.47 28.52
C TYR A 110 -3.58 6.87 28.90
N ILE A 111 -2.84 7.88 28.43
CA ILE A 111 -3.30 9.26 28.29
C ILE A 111 -3.25 9.57 26.79
N ILE A 112 -4.42 9.68 26.16
CA ILE A 112 -4.53 9.82 24.70
C ILE A 112 -4.57 11.31 24.34
N TYR A 113 -3.68 11.71 23.43
CA TYR A 113 -3.69 13.02 22.80
C TYR A 113 -3.96 12.86 21.29
N GLU A 114 -5.14 13.30 20.84
CA GLU A 114 -5.54 13.21 19.44
C GLU A 114 -4.91 14.37 18.63
N ILE A 115 -4.27 14.04 17.50
CA ILE A 115 -3.71 15.03 16.57
C ILE A 115 -4.33 14.92 15.19
N HIS A 116 -4.57 16.08 14.56
CA HIS A 116 -4.79 16.17 13.13
C HIS A 116 -3.48 16.56 12.43
N VAL A 117 -2.86 15.61 11.71
CA VAL A 117 -1.53 15.78 11.09
C VAL A 117 -1.47 17.04 10.21
N GLY A 118 -2.52 17.31 9.43
CA GLY A 118 -2.55 18.44 8.49
C GLY A 118 -2.68 19.83 9.13
N THR A 119 -2.88 19.94 10.45
CA THR A 119 -3.05 21.23 11.14
C THR A 119 -2.27 21.35 12.44
N PHE A 120 -1.68 20.27 12.94
CA PHE A 120 -0.90 20.26 14.17
C PHE A 120 0.38 21.10 14.08
N THR A 121 0.93 21.22 12.87
CA THR A 121 2.08 22.07 12.54
C THR A 121 1.75 22.88 11.30
N GLU A 122 2.49 23.98 11.07
CA GLU A 122 2.33 24.79 9.86
C GLU A 122 2.61 24.01 8.57
N LYS A 123 3.51 23.01 8.62
CA LYS A 123 3.85 22.18 7.46
C LYS A 123 2.80 21.11 7.16
N GLY A 124 2.09 20.61 8.17
CA GLY A 124 1.01 19.64 7.99
C GLY A 124 1.45 18.25 7.53
N ASP A 125 2.64 17.79 7.95
CA ASP A 125 3.24 16.51 7.55
C ASP A 125 3.73 15.68 8.76
N PHE A 126 4.08 14.42 8.53
CA PHE A 126 4.58 13.55 9.60
C PHE A 126 5.96 13.97 10.13
N GLU A 127 6.83 14.52 9.28
CA GLU A 127 8.19 14.95 9.69
C GLU A 127 8.13 16.06 10.74
N SER A 128 7.29 17.08 10.51
CA SER A 128 7.11 18.16 11.48
C SER A 128 6.39 17.72 12.76
N VAL A 129 5.57 16.66 12.72
CA VAL A 129 4.99 16.05 13.93
C VAL A 129 6.11 15.45 14.79
N ILE A 130 7.11 14.80 14.20
CA ILE A 130 8.25 14.20 14.92
C ILE A 130 8.95 15.25 15.80
N ASP A 131 9.15 16.46 15.29
CA ASP A 131 9.77 17.58 16.02
C ASP A 131 9.01 17.99 17.28
N LYS A 132 7.71 17.68 17.37
CA LYS A 132 6.85 18.02 18.52
C LYS A 132 6.72 16.90 19.54
N LEU A 133 7.19 15.68 19.25
CA LEU A 133 7.11 14.56 20.18
C LEU A 133 7.77 14.82 21.54
N PRO A 134 8.92 15.52 21.65
CA PRO A 134 9.49 15.87 22.96
C PRO A 134 8.58 16.75 23.82
N TYR A 135 7.84 17.66 23.21
CA TYR A 135 6.85 18.50 23.90
C TYR A 135 5.67 17.66 24.43
N LEU A 136 5.18 16.69 23.66
CA LEU A 136 4.09 15.82 24.08
C LEU A 136 4.49 14.81 25.17
N LYS A 137 5.79 14.53 25.31
CA LYS A 137 6.31 13.64 26.35
C LYS A 137 6.49 14.35 27.71
N ALA A 138 6.53 15.68 27.72
CA ALA A 138 6.92 16.51 28.86
C ALA A 138 5.92 16.44 30.03
#